data_AF-A0A7S1Z0Z8-F1
#
_entry.id   AF-A0A7S1Z0Z8-F1
#
_cell.length_a   1.000
_cell.length_b   1.000
_cell.length_c   1.000
_cell.angle_alpha   90.00
_cell.angle_beta   90.00
_cell.angle_gamma   90.00
#
_symmetry.space_group_name_H-M   'P 1'
#
loop_
_entity.id
_entity.type
_entity.pdbx_description
1 polymer ?
#
loop_
_entity_poly.entity_id
_entity_poly.type
_entity_poly.pdbx_seq_one_letter_code
_entity_poly.pdbx_strand_id
1 'polypeptide(L)'
;VVGKHRSLVALFLWVGMGIAWGMANQGWDPVTATHFAISALATGGLTAPPATKDGTLPDAVAVFVGIYCLLGIPLFYLTMGHFAKIFVHRHLVEAERRVILTPIRPYEYQFVKSLCSRDDVVHLSDFIVLHFLRRGLTDFRAVELLRAQFEAMDGDGDGTLSFEEATAGVGFQ
;
A
#
# COMPACT_ATOMS: atom_id res chain seq x y z
N VAL A 1 -10.57 -2.98 -11.74
CA VAL A 1 -11.17 -1.63 -11.88
C VAL A 1 -12.61 -1.57 -11.38
N VAL A 2 -13.47 -2.56 -11.70
CA VAL A 2 -14.89 -2.61 -11.28
C VAL A 2 -15.13 -2.50 -9.76
N GLY A 3 -14.29 -3.09 -8.91
CA GLY A 3 -14.43 -2.99 -7.45
C GLY A 3 -14.16 -1.58 -6.88
N LYS A 4 -13.31 -0.77 -7.53
CA LYS A 4 -12.96 0.58 -7.07
C LYS A 4 -14.12 1.57 -7.19
N HIS A 5 -14.91 1.46 -8.27
CA HIS A 5 -16.05 2.35 -8.46
C HIS A 5 -17.20 2.02 -7.50
N ARG A 6 -17.37 0.74 -7.15
CA ARG A 6 -18.42 0.28 -6.22
C ARG A 6 -18.22 0.81 -4.80
N SER A 7 -16.98 0.82 -4.28
CA SER A 7 -16.70 1.34 -2.94
C SER A 7 -16.87 2.86 -2.86
N LEU A 8 -16.50 3.59 -3.92
CA LEU A 8 -16.72 5.04 -4.00
C LEU A 8 -18.22 5.39 -4.02
N VAL A 9 -18.99 4.70 -4.85
CA VAL A 9 -20.45 4.88 -4.91
C VAL A 9 -21.08 4.54 -3.56
N ALA A 10 -20.66 3.44 -2.92
CA ALA A 10 -21.12 3.08 -1.59
C ALA A 10 -20.81 4.17 -0.57
N LEU A 11 -19.61 4.78 -0.60
CA LEU A 11 -19.27 5.88 0.29
C LEU A 11 -20.16 7.11 0.04
N PHE A 12 -20.35 7.53 -1.21
CA PHE A 12 -21.19 8.69 -1.51
C PHE A 12 -22.65 8.47 -1.09
N LEU A 13 -23.17 7.25 -1.28
CA LEU A 13 -24.50 6.87 -0.78
C LEU A 13 -24.54 6.89 0.75
N TRP A 14 -23.49 6.41 1.42
CA TRP A 14 -23.40 6.40 2.89
C TRP A 14 -23.32 7.81 3.47
N VAL A 15 -22.53 8.70 2.85
CA VAL A 15 -22.47 10.12 3.21
C VAL A 15 -23.83 10.78 2.97
N GLY A 16 -24.47 10.53 1.83
CA GLY A 16 -25.80 11.02 1.51
C GLY A 16 -26.87 10.59 2.53
N MET A 17 -26.80 9.35 3.01
CA MET A 17 -27.67 8.84 4.08
C MET A 17 -27.46 9.60 5.40
N GLY A 18 -26.22 9.91 5.77
CA GLY A 18 -25.90 10.71 6.95
C GLY A 18 -26.42 12.15 6.85
N ILE A 19 -26.29 12.77 5.66
CA ILE A 19 -26.81 14.11 5.38
C ILE A 19 -28.34 14.13 5.45
N ALA A 20 -28.99 13.20 4.77
CA ALA A 20 -30.45 13.10 4.76
C ALA A 20 -31.02 12.88 6.16
N TRP A 21 -30.37 12.04 6.97
CA TRP A 21 -30.75 11.84 8.37
C TRP A 21 -30.55 13.12 9.21
N GLY A 22 -29.43 13.82 9.05
CA GLY A 22 -29.17 15.07 9.76
C GLY A 22 -30.18 16.17 9.43
N MET A 23 -30.59 16.27 8.16
CA MET A 23 -31.61 17.22 7.73
C MET A 23 -33.01 16.83 8.24
N ALA A 24 -33.39 15.55 8.13
CA ALA A 24 -34.75 15.11 8.46
C ALA A 24 -35.00 15.03 9.98
N ASN A 25 -34.02 14.53 10.75
CA ASN A 25 -34.23 14.21 12.16
C ASN A 25 -33.72 15.31 13.11
N GLN A 26 -32.72 16.08 12.69
CA GLN A 26 -32.16 17.18 13.50
C GLN A 26 -32.52 18.57 12.97
N GLY A 27 -33.16 18.67 11.80
CA GLY A 27 -33.50 19.95 11.19
C GLY A 27 -32.29 20.80 10.81
N TRP A 28 -31.12 20.17 10.64
CA TRP A 28 -29.89 20.88 10.30
C TRP A 28 -29.92 21.42 8.87
N ASP A 29 -29.24 22.54 8.67
CA ASP A 29 -28.95 23.02 7.33
C ASP A 29 -28.04 22.03 6.57
N PRO A 30 -28.06 22.03 5.23
CA PRO A 30 -27.29 21.08 4.44
C PRO A 30 -25.78 21.13 4.71
N VAL A 31 -25.26 22.30 5.10
CA VAL A 31 -23.82 22.49 5.37
C VAL A 31 -23.45 21.81 6.68
N THR A 32 -24.21 22.06 7.75
CA THR A 32 -24.02 21.42 9.05
C THR A 32 -24.22 19.91 8.97
N ALA A 33 -25.22 19.43 8.23
CA ALA A 33 -25.45 18.01 8.02
C ALA A 33 -24.30 17.32 7.25
N THR A 34 -23.74 18.00 6.25
CA THR A 34 -22.56 17.52 5.51
C THR A 34 -21.32 17.49 6.40
N HIS A 35 -21.13 18.54 7.21
CA HIS A 35 -20.02 18.63 8.14
C HIS A 35 -20.07 17.51 9.19
N PHE A 36 -21.26 17.22 9.75
CA PHE A 36 -21.48 16.07 10.61
C PHE A 36 -21.11 14.76 9.92
N ALA A 37 -21.68 14.50 8.74
CA ALA A 37 -21.49 13.23 8.03
C ALA A 37 -20.01 12.97 7.72
N ILE A 38 -19.29 13.95 7.20
CA ILE A 38 -17.87 13.80 6.85
C ILE A 38 -16.99 13.74 8.10
N SER A 39 -17.22 14.63 9.07
CA SER A 39 -16.41 14.70 10.29
C SER A 39 -16.54 13.45 11.16
N ALA A 40 -17.73 12.87 11.25
CA ALA A 40 -17.97 11.62 11.96
C ALA A 40 -17.22 10.44 11.31
N LEU A 41 -17.29 10.32 9.98
CA LEU A 41 -16.58 9.27 9.23
C LEU A 41 -15.06 9.43 9.26
N ALA A 42 -14.58 10.67 9.27
CA ALA A 42 -13.17 11.00 9.40
C ALA A 42 -12.64 10.89 10.84
N THR A 43 -13.46 10.47 11.80
CA THR A 43 -13.14 10.41 13.24
C THR A 43 -12.83 11.75 13.90
N GLY A 44 -13.13 12.86 13.22
CA GLY A 44 -12.92 14.21 13.74
C GLY A 44 -13.98 14.64 14.77
N GLY A 45 -15.23 14.18 14.61
CA GLY A 45 -16.29 14.36 15.60
C GLY A 45 -16.61 15.82 15.97
N LEU A 46 -16.41 16.78 15.06
CA LEU A 46 -16.56 18.22 15.35
C LEU A 46 -18.01 18.68 15.50
N THR A 47 -18.96 17.93 14.97
CA THR A 47 -20.40 18.22 15.09
C THR A 47 -21.06 17.00 15.68
N ALA A 48 -21.84 17.20 16.72
CA ALA A 48 -22.61 16.15 17.37
C ALA A 48 -24.08 16.58 17.48
N PRO A 49 -25.02 15.63 17.48
CA PRO A 49 -26.41 15.90 17.83
C PRO A 49 -26.54 16.58 19.20
N PRO A 50 -27.55 17.46 19.39
CA PRO A 50 -27.78 18.09 20.68
C PRO A 50 -28.10 17.04 21.75
N ALA A 51 -27.42 17.15 22.89
CA ALA A 51 -27.67 16.29 24.04
C ALA A 51 -28.95 16.72 24.77
N THR A 52 -29.62 15.74 25.39
CA THR A 52 -30.68 15.97 26.37
C THR A 52 -30.13 16.77 27.55
N LYS A 53 -31.02 17.39 28.34
CA LYS A 53 -30.66 18.18 29.55
C LYS A 53 -29.78 17.41 30.55
N ASP A 54 -29.85 16.09 30.52
CA ASP A 54 -29.05 15.18 31.37
C ASP A 54 -27.64 14.89 30.80
N GLY A 55 -27.26 15.52 29.69
CA GLY A 55 -25.97 15.30 29.02
C GLY A 55 -25.91 14.01 28.19
N THR A 56 -27.01 13.28 28.08
CA THR A 56 -27.11 12.04 27.30
C THR A 56 -27.71 12.30 25.91
N LEU A 57 -27.26 11.55 24.91
CA LEU A 57 -27.93 11.52 23.62
C LEU A 57 -29.22 10.70 23.71
N PRO A 58 -30.31 11.09 23.02
CA PRO A 58 -31.50 10.24 22.90
C PRO A 58 -31.13 8.86 22.34
N ASP A 59 -31.68 7.78 22.90
CA ASP A 59 -31.29 6.40 22.57
C ASP A 59 -31.33 6.10 21.07
N ALA A 60 -32.37 6.55 20.37
CA ALA A 60 -32.52 6.36 18.93
C ALA A 60 -31.40 7.06 18.11
N VAL A 61 -30.98 8.24 18.57
CA VAL A 61 -29.91 9.03 17.94
C VAL A 61 -28.56 8.37 18.21
N ALA A 62 -28.31 7.94 19.45
CA ALA A 62 -27.07 7.27 19.83
C ALA A 62 -26.85 5.96 19.05
N VAL A 63 -27.89 5.14 18.91
CA VAL A 63 -27.82 3.88 18.15
C VAL A 63 -27.55 4.15 16.66
N PHE A 64 -28.23 5.12 16.05
CA PHE A 64 -27.99 5.47 14.66
C PHE A 64 -26.55 5.94 14.44
N VAL A 65 -26.08 6.91 15.23
CA VAL A 65 -24.73 7.47 15.11
C VAL A 65 -23.68 6.39 15.35
N GLY A 66 -23.91 5.49 16.33
CA GLY A 66 -23.04 4.35 16.60
C GLY A 66 -22.88 3.43 15.38
N ILE A 67 -24.00 2.99 14.78
CA ILE A 67 -23.97 2.13 13.59
C ILE A 67 -23.36 2.85 12.38
N TYR A 68 -23.72 4.12 12.22
CA TYR A 68 -23.22 4.96 11.14
C TYR A 68 -21.69 5.07 11.16
N CYS A 69 -21.11 5.33 12.34
CA CYS A 69 -19.67 5.39 12.54
C CYS A 69 -19.02 4.00 12.43
N LEU A 70 -19.61 2.96 13.03
CA LEU A 70 -19.06 1.59 13.03
C LEU A 70 -18.81 1.06 11.61
N LEU A 71 -19.77 1.26 10.70
CA LEU A 71 -19.68 0.78 9.32
C LEU A 71 -19.04 1.81 8.38
N GLY A 72 -19.28 3.09 8.66
CA GLY A 72 -18.83 4.18 7.82
C GLY A 72 -17.33 4.45 7.91
N ILE A 73 -16.72 4.35 9.10
CA ILE A 73 -15.29 4.61 9.30
C ILE A 73 -14.43 3.63 8.46
N PRO A 74 -14.60 2.29 8.54
CA PRO A 74 -13.84 1.37 7.70
C PRO A 74 -14.04 1.62 6.20
N LEU A 75 -15.28 1.90 5.77
CA LEU A 75 -15.58 2.20 4.38
C LEU A 75 -14.86 3.47 3.89
N PHE A 76 -14.84 4.52 4.71
CA PHE A 76 -14.15 5.78 4.44
C PHE A 76 -12.64 5.59 4.36
N TYR A 77 -12.02 4.85 5.30
CA TYR A 77 -10.58 4.59 5.27
C TYR A 77 -10.15 3.74 4.06
N LEU A 78 -10.91 2.72 3.68
CA LEU A 78 -10.61 1.89 2.52
C LEU A 78 -10.63 2.69 1.21
N THR A 79 -11.64 3.54 1.05
CA THR A 79 -11.78 4.40 -0.14
C THR A 79 -10.72 5.50 -0.16
N MET A 80 -10.41 6.12 0.99
CA MET A 80 -9.34 7.11 1.12
C MET A 80 -7.97 6.51 0.77
N GLY A 81 -7.69 5.27 1.21
CA GLY A 81 -6.46 4.56 0.84
C GLY A 81 -6.31 4.34 -0.68
N HIS A 82 -7.43 4.16 -1.40
CA HIS A 82 -7.39 4.10 -2.86
C HIS A 82 -7.13 5.46 -3.51
N PHE A 83 -7.70 6.54 -2.99
CA PHE A 83 -7.41 7.90 -3.46
C PHE A 83 -5.96 8.28 -3.21
N ALA A 84 -5.43 7.99 -2.01
CA ALA A 84 -4.04 8.23 -1.66
C ALA A 84 -3.10 7.52 -2.64
N LYS A 85 -3.38 6.26 -2.98
CA LYS A 85 -2.61 5.54 -4.01
C LYS A 85 -2.63 6.25 -5.36
N ILE A 86 -3.78 6.75 -5.82
CA ILE A 86 -3.88 7.46 -7.11
C ILE A 86 -3.05 8.75 -7.10
N PHE A 87 -3.12 9.54 -6.03
CA PHE A 87 -2.36 10.78 -5.89
C PHE A 87 -0.86 10.53 -5.77
N VAL A 88 -0.46 9.56 -4.96
CA VAL A 88 0.94 9.26 -4.68
C VAL A 88 1.58 8.48 -5.83
N HIS A 89 0.82 7.75 -6.66
CA HIS A 89 1.39 6.89 -7.70
C HIS A 89 2.35 7.63 -8.63
N ARG A 90 2.02 8.86 -9.05
CA ARG A 90 2.90 9.66 -9.91
C ARG A 90 4.21 10.01 -9.20
N HIS A 91 4.14 10.47 -7.96
CA HIS A 91 5.33 10.77 -7.15
C HIS A 91 6.17 9.52 -6.87
N LEU A 92 5.53 8.38 -6.64
CA LEU A 92 6.21 7.11 -6.43
C LEU A 92 6.97 6.69 -7.69
N VAL A 93 6.32 6.72 -8.86
CA VAL A 93 6.93 6.37 -10.14
C VAL A 93 8.10 7.31 -10.47
N GLU A 94 7.96 8.61 -10.20
CA GLU A 94 9.04 9.57 -10.40
C GLU A 94 10.21 9.35 -9.43
N ALA A 95 9.94 9.04 -8.16
CA ALA A 95 10.96 8.71 -7.18
C ALA A 95 11.71 7.44 -7.57
N GLU A 96 10.99 6.38 -7.98
CA GLU A 96 11.60 5.14 -8.49
C GLU A 96 12.45 5.40 -9.73
N ARG A 97 11.94 6.19 -10.68
CA ARG A 97 12.67 6.54 -11.90
C ARG A 97 13.97 7.29 -11.58
N ARG A 98 13.97 8.19 -10.60
CA ARG A 98 15.20 8.87 -10.16
C ARG A 98 16.23 7.89 -9.63
N VAL A 99 15.82 6.91 -8.83
CA VAL A 99 16.74 5.88 -8.30
C VAL A 99 17.32 5.03 -9.45
N ILE A 100 16.52 4.67 -10.45
CA ILE A 100 16.98 3.91 -11.63
C ILE A 100 17.98 4.71 -12.45
N LEU A 101 17.73 6.00 -12.67
CA LEU A 101 18.60 6.87 -13.48
C LEU A 101 19.86 7.35 -12.73
N THR A 102 19.98 7.06 -11.42
CA THR A 102 21.12 7.51 -10.63
C THR A 102 22.36 6.67 -10.99
N PRO A 103 23.48 7.31 -11.38
CA PRO A 103 24.70 6.59 -11.74
C PRO A 103 25.25 5.78 -10.57
N ILE A 104 26.01 4.72 -10.87
CA ILE A 104 26.63 3.86 -9.87
C ILE A 104 27.75 4.64 -9.16
N ARG A 105 27.74 4.66 -7.83
CA ARG A 105 28.83 5.27 -7.06
C ARG A 105 30.02 4.29 -6.97
N PRO A 106 31.25 4.78 -6.81
CA PRO A 106 32.44 3.92 -6.81
C PRO A 106 32.42 2.80 -5.76
N TYR A 107 31.87 3.05 -4.56
CA TYR A 107 31.76 2.02 -3.53
C TYR A 107 30.71 0.94 -3.87
N GLU A 108 29.63 1.32 -4.57
CA GLU A 108 28.60 0.37 -5.01
C GLU A 108 29.13 -0.50 -6.15
N TYR A 109 29.98 0.04 -7.01
CA TYR A 109 30.66 -0.72 -8.05
C TYR A 109 31.51 -1.85 -7.44
N GLN A 110 32.32 -1.54 -6.43
CA GLN A 110 33.14 -2.54 -5.73
C GLN A 110 32.29 -3.58 -4.99
N PHE A 111 31.19 -3.14 -4.38
CA PHE A 111 30.27 -4.02 -3.68
C PHE A 111 29.57 -5.01 -4.64
N VAL A 112 29.10 -4.53 -5.78
CA VAL A 112 28.42 -5.36 -6.79
C VAL A 112 29.36 -6.35 -7.44
N LYS A 113 30.61 -5.93 -7.66
CA LYS A 113 31.68 -6.82 -8.10
C LYS A 113 31.84 -8.02 -7.16
N SER A 114 31.63 -7.85 -5.86
CA SER A 114 31.75 -8.97 -4.90
C SER A 114 30.54 -9.91 -4.87
N LEU A 115 29.40 -9.54 -5.46
CA LEU A 115 28.13 -10.25 -5.30
C LEU A 115 27.94 -11.41 -6.28
N CYS A 116 28.19 -11.21 -7.58
CA CYS A 116 27.76 -12.15 -8.63
C CYS A 116 28.88 -12.58 -9.59
N SER A 117 29.82 -11.71 -9.95
CA SER A 117 30.84 -12.04 -10.96
C SER A 117 32.25 -12.23 -10.38
N ARG A 118 33.02 -13.10 -11.03
CA ARG A 118 34.47 -13.31 -10.77
C ARG A 118 35.35 -12.39 -11.64
N ASP A 119 34.75 -11.71 -12.60
CA ASP A 119 35.42 -10.87 -13.60
C ASP A 119 35.51 -9.39 -13.18
N ASP A 120 36.32 -8.60 -13.90
CA ASP A 120 36.50 -7.16 -13.65
C ASP A 120 35.43 -6.27 -14.31
N VAL A 121 34.43 -6.90 -14.94
CA VAL A 121 33.33 -6.23 -15.66
C VAL A 121 32.02 -6.46 -14.93
N VAL A 122 31.22 -5.41 -14.79
CA VAL A 122 29.86 -5.50 -14.22
C VAL A 122 28.91 -5.96 -15.32
N HIS A 123 28.28 -7.12 -15.10
CA HIS A 123 27.29 -7.65 -16.02
C HIS A 123 25.91 -7.04 -15.75
N LEU A 124 25.00 -7.17 -16.73
CA LEU A 124 23.63 -6.71 -16.59
C LEU A 124 22.90 -7.37 -15.40
N SER A 125 23.22 -8.64 -15.11
CA SER A 125 22.77 -9.37 -13.92
C SER A 125 23.11 -8.62 -12.64
N ASP A 126 24.36 -8.20 -12.50
CA ASP A 126 24.90 -7.58 -11.29
C ASP A 126 24.32 -6.18 -11.11
N PHE A 127 24.10 -5.47 -12.22
CA PHE A 127 23.40 -4.19 -12.25
C PHE A 127 21.94 -4.30 -11.78
N ILE A 128 21.23 -5.35 -12.19
CA ILE A 128 19.84 -5.61 -11.75
C ILE A 128 19.80 -5.92 -10.24
N VAL A 129 20.71 -6.78 -9.75
CA VAL A 129 20.81 -7.11 -8.31
C VAL A 129 21.13 -5.86 -7.48
N LEU A 130 22.05 -5.01 -7.95
CA LEU A 130 22.32 -3.71 -7.32
C LEU A 130 21.05 -2.87 -7.18
N HIS A 131 20.24 -2.80 -8.24
CA HIS A 131 19.01 -2.02 -8.22
C HIS A 131 17.95 -2.59 -7.28
N PHE A 132 17.88 -3.92 -7.10
CA PHE A 132 17.02 -4.53 -6.09
C PHE A 132 17.47 -4.20 -4.67
N LEU A 133 18.78 -4.23 -4.41
CA LEU A 133 19.35 -3.83 -3.12
C LEU A 133 19.13 -2.33 -2.84
N ARG A 134 19.36 -1.45 -3.82
CA ARG A 134 19.12 0.00 -3.69
C ARG A 134 17.66 0.36 -3.40
N ARG A 135 16.71 -0.42 -3.92
CA ARG A 135 15.28 -0.21 -3.69
C ARG A 135 14.79 -0.84 -2.38
N GLY A 136 15.64 -1.58 -1.68
CA GLY A 136 15.25 -2.33 -0.48
C GLY A 136 14.23 -3.44 -0.78
N LEU A 137 14.11 -3.87 -2.05
CA LEU A 137 13.23 -4.96 -2.45
C LEU A 137 13.81 -6.33 -2.08
N THR A 138 15.11 -6.38 -1.80
CA THR A 138 15.86 -7.58 -1.47
C THR A 138 16.92 -7.22 -0.44
N ASP A 139 17.21 -8.15 0.47
CA ASP A 139 18.26 -8.03 1.47
C ASP A 139 19.48 -8.88 1.08
N PHE A 140 20.64 -8.59 1.65
CA PHE A 140 21.89 -9.29 1.37
C PHE A 140 21.76 -10.80 1.63
N ARG A 141 21.07 -11.19 2.70
CA ARG A 141 20.78 -12.60 3.04
C ARG A 141 19.99 -13.33 1.96
N ALA A 142 19.05 -12.64 1.32
CA ALA A 142 18.26 -13.24 0.24
C ALA A 142 19.11 -13.43 -1.02
N VAL A 143 20.04 -12.51 -1.29
CA VAL A 143 21.00 -12.65 -2.39
C VAL A 143 21.97 -13.82 -2.13
N GLU A 144 22.47 -13.98 -0.90
CA GLU A 144 23.30 -15.13 -0.52
C GLU A 144 22.56 -16.46 -0.66
N LEU A 145 21.28 -16.51 -0.28
CA LEU A 145 20.46 -17.71 -0.42
C LEU A 145 20.23 -18.06 -1.90
N LEU A 146 19.95 -17.05 -2.74
CA LEU A 146 19.82 -17.25 -4.19
C LEU A 146 21.13 -17.75 -4.80
N ARG A 147 22.28 -17.22 -4.36
CA ARG A 147 23.60 -17.71 -4.78
C ARG A 147 23.82 -19.16 -4.35
N ALA A 148 23.54 -19.51 -3.10
CA ALA A 148 23.70 -20.88 -2.62
C ALA A 148 22.79 -21.87 -3.36
N GLN A 149 21.56 -21.46 -3.69
CA GLN A 149 20.66 -22.23 -4.54
C GLN A 149 21.21 -22.38 -5.97
N PHE A 150 21.74 -21.32 -6.55
CA PHE A 150 22.35 -21.34 -7.88
C PHE A 150 23.54 -22.31 -7.90
N GLU A 151 24.47 -22.20 -6.95
CA GLU A 151 25.64 -23.10 -6.82
C GLU A 151 25.24 -24.55 -6.55
N ALA A 152 24.09 -24.80 -5.93
CA ALA A 152 23.57 -26.15 -5.72
C ALA A 152 22.91 -26.76 -6.98
N MET A 153 22.43 -25.92 -7.91
CA MET A 153 21.87 -26.35 -9.20
C MET A 153 22.95 -26.44 -10.29
N ASP A 154 24.00 -25.64 -10.17
CA ASP A 154 25.18 -25.62 -11.05
C ASP A 154 26.06 -26.86 -10.75
N GLY A 155 25.66 -27.99 -11.35
CA GLY A 155 26.30 -29.28 -11.11
C GLY A 155 27.67 -29.42 -11.78
N ASP A 156 27.91 -28.69 -12.86
CA ASP A 156 29.17 -28.68 -13.60
C ASP A 156 30.12 -27.54 -13.16
N GLY A 157 29.61 -26.56 -12.40
CA GLY A 157 30.38 -25.46 -11.83
C GLY A 157 30.82 -24.44 -12.87
N ASP A 158 30.13 -24.39 -14.02
CA ASP A 158 30.48 -23.52 -15.14
C ASP A 158 30.00 -22.08 -14.95
N GLY A 159 29.20 -21.81 -13.90
CA GLY A 159 28.67 -20.49 -13.57
C GLY A 159 27.46 -20.09 -14.42
N THR A 160 26.89 -21.02 -15.18
CA THR A 160 25.65 -20.91 -15.91
C THR A 160 24.71 -22.06 -15.54
N LEU A 161 23.44 -21.97 -15.92
CA LEU A 161 22.50 -23.08 -15.70
C LEU A 161 21.97 -23.51 -17.06
N SER A 162 22.24 -24.75 -17.43
CA SER A 162 21.58 -25.37 -18.58
C SER A 162 20.10 -25.60 -18.29
N PHE A 163 19.28 -25.74 -19.33
CA PHE A 163 17.85 -26.01 -19.15
C PHE A 163 17.61 -27.32 -18.36
N GLU A 164 18.49 -28.31 -18.54
CA GLU A 164 18.41 -29.58 -17.84
C GLU A 164 18.73 -29.42 -16.36
N GLU A 165 19.76 -28.65 -15.99
CA GLU A 165 20.10 -28.36 -14.58
C GLU A 165 19.06 -27.47 -13.89
N ALA A 166 18.53 -26.46 -14.60
CA ALA A 166 17.51 -25.56 -14.06
C ALA A 166 16.15 -26.23 -13.83
N THR A 167 15.86 -27.33 -14.54
CA THR A 167 14.57 -28.06 -14.44
C THR A 167 14.69 -29.42 -13.78
N ALA A 168 15.90 -29.94 -13.62
CA ALA A 168 16.21 -31.05 -12.72
C ALA A 168 16.00 -30.55 -11.29
N GLY A 169 14.73 -30.56 -10.86
CA GLY A 169 14.34 -30.13 -9.53
C GLY A 169 15.20 -30.86 -8.51
N VAL A 170 16.10 -30.11 -7.86
CA VAL A 170 16.70 -30.54 -6.61
C VAL A 170 15.54 -30.59 -5.62
N GLY A 171 14.96 -31.78 -5.50
CA GLY A 171 13.94 -32.08 -4.52
C GLY A 171 14.52 -31.78 -3.16
N PHE A 172 13.99 -30.74 -2.51
CA PHE A 172 14.19 -30.52 -1.09
C PHE A 172 13.73 -31.77 -0.32
N GLN A 173 14.69 -32.48 0.29
CA GLN A 173 14.47 -33.29 1.50
C GLN A 173 15.06 -32.54 2.68
#